data_AF-A0A8B9FH60-F1
#
_entry.id   AF-A0A8B9FH60-F1
#
_cell.length_a   1.000
_cell.length_b   1.000
_cell.length_c   1.000
_cell.angle_alpha   90.00
_cell.angle_beta   90.00
_cell.angle_gamma   90.00
#
_symmetry.space_group_name_H-M   'P 1'
#
loop_
_entity.id
_entity.type
_entity.pdbx_description
1 polymer ?
#
loop_
_entity_poly.entity_id
_entity_poly.type
_entity_poly.pdbx_seq_one_letter_code
_entity_poly.pdbx_strand_id
1 'polypeptide(L)'
;MSGFFSRLDPRRVPWGAAGHALRTRVLRTKPVESMLEGTGTTATQGARLAKVLTTLDLISLGVGSCVGTGMYVVSGLVAKEMAGPGVIVSFIIAAVASILSGVCYAEFGVRVPKTTGSAYTYSYVTVGEFVAFFIGWNLILEYLIGTAAGASALSSMFDSLANHTISRWMINSVGTLNGLGSYPDLLALVIAVIVTIIVAIGVKNSVGLNNVLNVINLAVWIFIMIAGLFYIKSDNWAEGQFLPFGWPGVLKGAATCFYAFIGFDIIATTGEEAKNPNTSIPYAITASLVMCLTAYVSVSIILTLMVPYDAIDTESPLMEMFVAHGFNAAKFIVAIGSVAGLTVSLLGSLFPMPRVIYAMAGDGLLFRSVVFLSHVSSYTETPVVACIVSGFLAALLSLLVSLRDLIEMMSIGTLLAYTLVSVCVLLLRYQPETCSPGSEGEEFTGPPTNTCGAKNLPSLGDNEMLIGKSDKSTYSVNHPNYGKMDRPTVATGHTVTTCVLLLFVLMFVFCSFIIFGADYIYEQSWWAVLLVILMILLIVVLVFVILQQPENPKKLPYMAPCLPFVPAFAMLVNIYLMLKLSTVTWIRFAVWCFVGESQVHFCPTATAQERQSQGICGLYLLFLV
;
A
#
# COMPACT_ATOMS: atom_id res chain seq x y z
N MET A 1 -22.74 -24.96 -41.32
CA MET A 1 -22.65 -25.70 -40.04
C MET A 1 -21.52 -26.75 -39.98
N SER A 2 -20.70 -26.99 -41.03
CA SER A 2 -19.58 -27.96 -40.97
C SER A 2 -18.19 -27.36 -40.68
N GLY A 3 -18.03 -26.04 -40.74
CA GLY A 3 -16.73 -25.36 -40.50
C GLY A 3 -16.50 -24.87 -39.06
N PHE A 4 -17.54 -24.87 -38.21
CA PHE A 4 -17.46 -24.37 -36.83
C PHE A 4 -17.00 -25.45 -35.85
N PHE A 5 -17.37 -26.70 -36.08
CA PHE A 5 -16.98 -27.83 -35.24
C PHE A 5 -15.54 -28.34 -35.46
N SER A 6 -14.89 -27.99 -36.57
CA SER A 6 -13.47 -28.37 -36.81
C SER A 6 -12.46 -27.48 -36.10
N ARG A 7 -12.89 -26.35 -35.53
CA ARG A 7 -12.04 -25.43 -34.73
C ARG A 7 -12.12 -25.67 -33.22
N LEU A 8 -12.96 -26.62 -32.77
CA LEU A 8 -13.19 -26.98 -31.37
C LEU A 8 -12.58 -28.35 -31.03
N ASP A 9 -11.46 -28.74 -31.66
CA ASP A 9 -10.76 -29.96 -31.28
C ASP A 9 -9.83 -29.67 -30.07
N PRO A 10 -10.15 -30.15 -28.85
CA PRO A 10 -9.38 -29.88 -27.64
C PRO A 10 -8.00 -30.59 -27.62
N ARG A 11 -7.67 -31.34 -28.68
CA ARG A 11 -6.38 -32.04 -28.83
C ARG A 11 -5.28 -31.19 -29.47
N ARG A 12 -5.57 -29.97 -29.95
CA ARG A 12 -4.59 -29.08 -30.61
C ARG A 12 -4.04 -27.95 -29.76
N VAL A 13 -4.46 -27.81 -28.50
CA VAL A 13 -3.77 -26.95 -27.54
C VAL A 13 -2.71 -27.80 -26.86
N PRO A 14 -1.41 -27.65 -27.14
CA PRO A 14 -0.38 -28.30 -26.35
C PRO A 14 -0.46 -27.73 -24.92
N TRP A 15 -1.17 -28.44 -24.04
CA TRP A 15 -1.33 -28.08 -22.63
C TRP A 15 0.03 -27.84 -21.94
N GLY A 16 1.09 -28.51 -22.40
CA GLY A 16 2.46 -28.26 -21.98
C GLY A 16 3.04 -26.90 -22.42
N ALA A 17 2.76 -26.44 -23.65
CA ALA A 17 3.28 -25.16 -24.15
C ALA A 17 2.40 -23.97 -23.74
N ALA A 18 1.08 -24.16 -23.62
CA ALA A 18 0.19 -23.18 -23.00
C ALA A 18 0.51 -23.00 -21.51
N GLY A 19 0.75 -24.10 -20.78
CA GLY A 19 1.21 -24.07 -19.38
C GLY A 19 2.60 -23.44 -19.22
N HIS A 20 3.56 -23.74 -20.11
CA HIS A 20 4.87 -23.08 -20.11
C HIS A 20 4.79 -21.60 -20.47
N ALA A 21 3.96 -21.20 -21.44
CA ALA A 21 3.75 -19.81 -21.84
C ALA A 21 3.00 -19.00 -20.76
N LEU A 22 2.06 -19.63 -20.05
CA LEU A 22 1.39 -19.03 -18.90
C LEU A 22 2.40 -18.87 -17.75
N ARG A 23 3.20 -19.89 -17.45
CA ARG A 23 4.22 -19.88 -16.41
C ARG A 23 5.34 -18.86 -16.67
N THR A 24 5.75 -18.68 -17.92
CA THR A 24 6.74 -17.65 -18.31
C THR A 24 6.15 -16.24 -18.32
N ARG A 25 4.84 -16.06 -18.53
CA ARG A 25 4.17 -14.75 -18.38
C ARG A 25 3.91 -14.39 -16.91
N VAL A 26 3.42 -15.33 -16.10
CA VAL A 26 3.13 -15.15 -14.66
C VAL A 26 4.37 -14.72 -13.88
N LEU A 27 5.55 -15.22 -14.27
CA LEU A 27 6.84 -14.93 -13.63
C LEU A 27 7.67 -13.88 -14.37
N ARG A 28 7.12 -13.19 -15.39
CA ARG A 28 7.88 -12.18 -16.13
C ARG A 28 8.17 -11.00 -15.22
N THR A 29 9.44 -10.73 -14.97
CA THR A 29 9.88 -9.51 -14.29
C THR A 29 10.22 -8.44 -15.31
N LYS A 30 10.02 -7.17 -14.94
CA LYS A 30 10.44 -6.04 -15.76
C LYS A 30 11.84 -5.59 -15.31
N PRO A 31 12.85 -5.60 -16.20
CA PRO A 31 14.20 -5.22 -15.79
C PRO A 31 14.23 -3.74 -15.39
N VAL A 32 14.95 -3.43 -14.32
CA VAL A 32 15.07 -2.06 -13.74
C VAL A 32 15.58 -1.09 -14.81
N GLU A 33 16.49 -1.56 -15.65
CA GLU A 33 17.11 -0.80 -16.73
C GLU A 33 16.07 -0.36 -17.75
N SER A 34 15.12 -1.21 -18.15
CA SER A 34 14.05 -0.79 -19.09
C SER A 34 13.17 0.33 -18.52
N MET A 35 13.05 0.42 -17.19
CA MET A 35 12.35 1.52 -16.52
C MET A 35 13.20 2.80 -16.46
N LEU A 36 14.53 2.67 -16.50
CA LEU A 36 15.48 3.78 -16.54
C LEU A 36 15.89 4.18 -17.98
N GLU A 37 15.76 3.30 -18.97
CA GLU A 37 16.21 3.43 -20.38
C GLU A 37 15.10 3.83 -21.36
N GLY A 38 13.82 3.78 -20.96
CA GLY A 38 12.76 4.57 -21.61
C GLY A 38 13.05 6.10 -21.65
N THR A 39 14.22 6.49 -21.14
CA THR A 39 14.76 7.84 -21.04
C THR A 39 15.82 8.17 -22.09
N GLY A 40 16.38 7.19 -22.83
CA GLY A 40 17.51 7.40 -23.75
C GLY A 40 17.18 7.02 -25.20
N THR A 41 16.97 8.04 -26.04
CA THR A 41 16.92 7.99 -27.53
C THR A 41 15.88 7.04 -28.16
N THR A 42 14.90 7.63 -28.85
CA THR A 42 13.89 7.00 -29.72
C THR A 42 12.83 6.12 -29.04
N ALA A 43 11.96 6.74 -28.23
CA ALA A 43 10.65 6.16 -27.91
C ALA A 43 9.55 7.21 -28.18
N THR A 44 8.56 6.78 -28.95
CA THR A 44 7.36 7.51 -29.36
C THR A 44 6.60 8.07 -28.15
N GLN A 45 6.38 9.40 -28.15
CA GLN A 45 5.45 10.20 -27.34
C GLN A 45 4.58 9.47 -26.28
N GLY A 46 5.18 9.01 -25.18
CA GLY A 46 4.47 8.81 -23.91
C GLY A 46 4.60 10.09 -23.09
N ALA A 47 3.49 10.76 -22.80
CA ALA A 47 3.48 12.01 -22.03
C ALA A 47 4.11 11.81 -20.64
N ARG A 48 5.18 12.55 -20.34
CA ARG A 48 5.88 12.50 -19.04
C ARG A 48 5.15 13.39 -18.02
N LEU A 49 5.03 12.94 -16.78
CA LEU A 49 4.52 13.76 -15.67
C LEU A 49 5.52 14.90 -15.34
N ALA A 50 5.00 16.07 -14.98
CA ALA A 50 5.83 17.23 -14.66
C ALA A 50 6.41 17.16 -13.24
N LYS A 51 7.71 17.48 -13.11
CA LYS A 51 8.43 17.53 -11.82
C LYS A 51 8.13 18.81 -11.06
N VAL A 52 7.05 18.81 -10.29
CA VAL A 52 6.55 20.01 -9.60
C VAL A 52 6.69 19.96 -8.08
N LEU A 53 6.78 18.75 -7.48
CA LEU A 53 6.69 18.57 -6.03
C LEU A 53 8.03 18.82 -5.33
N THR A 54 7.99 19.66 -4.29
CA THR A 54 9.10 19.87 -3.35
C THR A 54 9.03 18.90 -2.17
N THR A 55 10.10 18.82 -1.37
CA THR A 55 10.14 17.97 -0.17
C THR A 55 9.07 18.34 0.85
N LEU A 56 8.75 19.63 0.99
CA LEU A 56 7.68 20.10 1.88
C LEU A 56 6.30 19.73 1.36
N ASP A 57 6.10 19.78 0.04
CA ASP A 57 4.84 19.33 -0.58
C ASP A 57 4.64 17.82 -0.34
N LEU A 58 5.70 17.02 -0.44
CA LEU A 58 5.64 15.58 -0.15
C LEU A 58 5.33 15.29 1.33
N ILE A 59 5.92 16.04 2.26
CA ILE A 59 5.57 15.91 3.69
C ILE A 59 4.10 16.29 3.91
N SER A 60 3.67 17.40 3.32
CA SER A 60 2.29 17.86 3.44
C SER A 60 1.29 16.87 2.84
N LEU A 61 1.63 16.21 1.72
CA LEU A 61 0.84 15.13 1.14
C LEU A 61 0.76 13.91 2.06
N GLY A 62 1.89 13.46 2.64
CA GLY A 62 1.91 12.33 3.56
C GLY A 62 1.16 12.59 4.86
N VAL A 63 1.48 13.70 5.53
CA VAL A 63 0.78 14.14 6.76
C VAL A 63 -0.69 14.35 6.48
N GLY A 64 -1.03 15.01 5.37
CA GLY A 64 -2.41 15.27 5.00
C GLY A 64 -3.21 14.01 4.72
N SER A 65 -2.60 13.03 4.04
CA SER A 65 -3.26 11.75 3.74
C SER A 65 -3.57 10.95 5.01
N CYS A 66 -2.62 10.91 5.95
CA CYS A 66 -2.78 10.18 7.21
C CYS A 66 -3.66 10.94 8.23
N VAL A 67 -3.37 12.23 8.48
CA VAL A 67 -4.00 13.06 9.52
C VAL A 67 -5.37 13.61 9.06
N GLY A 68 -6.29 12.69 8.79
CA GLY A 68 -7.70 12.97 8.51
C GLY A 68 -8.60 12.08 9.35
N THR A 69 -9.24 11.11 8.70
CA THR A 69 -10.24 10.23 9.32
C THR A 69 -9.70 9.47 10.53
N GLY A 70 -8.42 9.10 10.53
CA GLY A 70 -7.72 8.51 11.67
C GLY A 70 -7.77 9.36 12.94
N MET A 71 -7.54 10.67 12.81
CA MET A 71 -7.48 11.60 13.94
C MET A 71 -8.90 11.94 14.43
N TYR A 72 -9.77 12.33 13.50
CA TYR A 72 -11.07 12.89 13.83
C TYR A 72 -12.16 11.85 14.15
N VAL A 73 -12.05 10.62 13.64
CA VAL A 73 -13.10 9.59 13.81
C VAL A 73 -12.56 8.35 14.52
N VAL A 74 -11.49 7.75 13.97
CA VAL A 74 -11.02 6.42 14.43
C VAL A 74 -10.54 6.44 15.88
N SER A 75 -9.93 7.54 16.32
CA SER A 75 -9.47 7.70 17.70
C SER A 75 -10.61 7.54 18.72
N GLY A 76 -11.78 8.13 18.46
CA GLY A 76 -12.95 7.99 19.33
C GLY A 76 -13.66 6.65 19.20
N LEU A 77 -13.79 6.13 17.97
CA LEU A 77 -14.35 4.81 17.71
C LEU A 77 -13.61 3.71 18.49
N VAL A 78 -12.28 3.68 18.40
CA VAL A 78 -11.45 2.68 19.07
C VAL A 78 -11.44 2.89 20.58
N ALA A 79 -11.42 4.15 21.05
CA ALA A 79 -11.51 4.45 22.47
C ALA A 79 -12.82 3.93 23.07
N LYS A 80 -13.96 4.17 22.43
CA LYS A 80 -15.26 3.76 22.97
C LYS A 80 -15.49 2.25 22.90
N GLU A 81 -15.23 1.64 21.74
CA GLU A 81 -15.73 0.29 21.44
C GLU A 81 -14.69 -0.83 21.59
N MET A 82 -13.40 -0.51 21.71
CA MET A 82 -12.34 -1.53 21.65
C MET A 82 -11.30 -1.46 22.75
N ALA A 83 -10.73 -0.29 23.05
CA ALA A 83 -9.53 -0.19 23.87
C ALA A 83 -9.66 0.71 25.11
N GLY A 84 -10.68 1.57 25.19
CA GLY A 84 -10.74 2.58 26.26
C GLY A 84 -9.56 3.56 26.15
N PRO A 85 -9.05 4.07 27.29
CA PRO A 85 -7.79 4.81 27.35
C PRO A 85 -6.57 4.05 26.79
N GLY A 86 -6.64 2.71 26.77
CA GLY A 86 -5.66 1.84 26.12
C GLY A 86 -5.46 2.09 24.62
N VAL A 87 -6.33 2.88 23.97
CA VAL A 87 -6.18 3.33 22.57
C VAL A 87 -4.82 4.00 22.31
N ILE A 88 -4.21 4.62 23.33
CA ILE A 88 -2.85 5.19 23.23
C ILE A 88 -1.83 4.10 22.87
N VAL A 89 -1.92 2.95 23.55
CA VAL A 89 -1.04 1.80 23.31
C VAL A 89 -1.37 1.19 21.94
N SER A 90 -2.65 1.14 21.56
CA SER A 90 -3.08 0.70 20.23
C SER A 90 -2.44 1.53 19.11
N PHE A 91 -2.44 2.87 19.23
CA PHE A 91 -1.79 3.75 18.26
C PHE A 91 -0.28 3.60 18.24
N ILE A 92 0.38 3.37 19.38
CA ILE A 92 1.83 3.13 19.41
C ILE A 92 2.18 1.83 18.68
N ILE A 93 1.43 0.75 18.91
CA ILE A 93 1.63 -0.54 18.22
C ILE A 93 1.43 -0.37 16.71
N ALA A 94 0.36 0.31 16.30
CA ALA A 94 0.08 0.61 14.90
C ALA A 94 1.19 1.47 14.26
N ALA A 95 1.68 2.49 14.97
CA ALA A 95 2.76 3.35 14.50
C ALA A 95 4.07 2.60 14.27
N VAL A 96 4.42 1.69 15.18
CA VAL A 96 5.63 0.85 15.03
C VAL A 96 5.52 0.02 13.75
N ALA A 97 4.37 -0.62 13.49
CA ALA A 97 4.12 -1.37 12.26
C ALA A 97 4.32 -0.49 11.00
N SER A 98 3.76 0.72 11.02
CA SER A 98 3.83 1.65 9.89
C SER A 98 5.20 2.29 9.71
N ILE A 99 5.96 2.57 10.78
CA ILE A 99 7.34 3.08 10.69
C ILE A 99 8.27 2.03 10.08
N LEU A 100 8.17 0.76 10.53
CA LEU A 100 8.97 -0.33 9.97
C LEU A 100 8.67 -0.53 8.47
N SER A 101 7.38 -0.49 8.11
CA SER A 101 6.95 -0.55 6.71
C SER A 101 7.45 0.67 5.93
N GLY A 102 7.30 1.88 6.48
CA GLY A 102 7.72 3.15 5.89
C GLY A 102 9.21 3.22 5.59
N VAL A 103 10.05 2.69 6.47
CA VAL A 103 11.50 2.55 6.24
C VAL A 103 11.80 1.64 5.03
N CYS A 104 11.06 0.54 4.87
CA CYS A 104 11.19 -0.32 3.69
C CYS A 104 10.74 0.41 2.42
N TYR A 105 9.64 1.15 2.48
CA TYR A 105 9.16 2.01 1.38
C TYR A 105 10.16 3.12 1.01
N ALA A 106 10.83 3.72 1.99
CA ALA A 106 11.81 4.77 1.79
C ALA A 106 13.04 4.26 1.02
N GLU A 107 13.56 3.08 1.39
CA GLU A 107 14.65 2.44 0.62
C GLU A 107 14.20 2.13 -0.80
N PHE A 108 12.98 1.60 -0.94
CA PHE A 108 12.45 1.29 -2.24
C PHE A 108 12.36 2.56 -3.11
N GLY A 109 11.76 3.64 -2.61
CA GLY A 109 11.53 4.88 -3.39
C GLY A 109 12.81 5.49 -3.95
N VAL A 110 13.96 5.18 -3.35
CA VAL A 110 15.28 5.61 -3.83
C VAL A 110 15.92 4.62 -4.82
N ARG A 111 15.54 3.34 -4.79
CA ARG A 111 16.00 2.33 -5.76
C ARG A 111 15.41 2.55 -7.14
N VAL A 112 14.13 2.92 -7.22
CA VAL A 112 13.42 3.14 -8.48
C VAL A 112 12.68 4.50 -8.47
N PRO A 113 13.43 5.63 -8.42
CA PRO A 113 12.86 6.96 -8.17
C PRO A 113 12.13 7.58 -9.37
N LYS A 114 12.23 6.96 -10.54
CA LYS A 114 11.72 7.49 -11.82
C LYS A 114 10.51 6.72 -12.36
N THR A 115 9.80 6.00 -11.49
CA THR A 115 8.64 5.19 -11.88
C THR A 115 7.41 5.49 -11.04
N THR A 116 6.28 5.72 -11.71
CA THR A 116 4.95 5.87 -11.13
C THR A 116 4.41 4.49 -10.78
N GLY A 117 3.74 4.35 -9.63
CA GLY A 117 3.02 3.12 -9.27
C GLY A 117 3.36 2.49 -7.92
N SER A 118 4.31 3.06 -7.15
CA SER A 118 4.66 2.56 -5.80
C SER A 118 4.77 1.03 -5.76
N ALA A 119 4.19 0.35 -4.76
CA ALA A 119 4.28 -1.09 -4.54
C ALA A 119 3.98 -1.99 -5.77
N TYR A 120 3.17 -1.53 -6.73
CA TYR A 120 2.91 -2.26 -7.98
C TYR A 120 4.19 -2.46 -8.81
N THR A 121 4.86 -1.36 -9.16
CA THR A 121 6.10 -1.40 -9.96
C THR A 121 7.18 -2.20 -9.24
N TYR A 122 7.14 -2.15 -7.91
CA TYR A 122 8.11 -2.76 -7.01
C TYR A 122 8.04 -4.28 -7.08
N SER A 123 6.81 -4.79 -7.05
CA SER A 123 6.49 -6.20 -7.17
C SER A 123 6.79 -6.73 -8.58
N TYR A 124 6.61 -5.90 -9.61
CA TYR A 124 6.87 -6.28 -11.00
C TYR A 124 8.36 -6.47 -11.28
N VAL A 125 9.21 -5.62 -10.71
CA VAL A 125 10.66 -5.78 -10.84
C VAL A 125 11.15 -7.05 -10.13
N THR A 126 10.58 -7.35 -8.95
CA THR A 126 11.19 -8.28 -7.99
C THR A 126 10.63 -9.69 -8.05
N VAL A 127 9.31 -9.81 -8.12
CA VAL A 127 8.59 -11.09 -7.97
C VAL A 127 8.00 -11.53 -9.32
N GLY A 128 7.38 -10.61 -10.04
CA GLY A 128 6.85 -10.87 -11.38
C GLY A 128 5.46 -10.28 -11.63
N GLU A 129 4.99 -10.46 -12.86
CA GLU A 129 3.78 -9.87 -13.42
C GLU A 129 2.50 -10.18 -12.62
N PHE A 130 2.30 -11.43 -12.17
CA PHE A 130 1.08 -11.81 -11.43
C PHE A 130 0.99 -11.13 -10.05
N VAL A 131 2.09 -11.15 -9.31
CA VAL A 131 2.15 -10.51 -7.99
C VAL A 131 2.05 -9.00 -8.13
N ALA A 132 2.67 -8.43 -9.17
CA ALA A 132 2.49 -7.02 -9.52
C ALA A 132 1.03 -6.69 -9.77
N PHE A 133 0.34 -7.42 -10.65
CA PHE A 133 -1.08 -7.22 -10.91
C PHE A 133 -1.90 -7.26 -9.61
N PHE A 134 -1.70 -8.29 -8.79
CA PHE A 134 -2.42 -8.47 -7.53
C PHE A 134 -2.24 -7.26 -6.60
N ILE A 135 -1.02 -6.74 -6.51
CA ILE A 135 -0.70 -5.58 -5.67
C ILE A 135 -1.29 -4.30 -6.25
N GLY A 136 -1.15 -4.09 -7.56
CA GLY A 136 -1.76 -2.93 -8.23
C GLY A 136 -3.28 -2.92 -8.10
N TRP A 137 -3.92 -4.08 -8.22
CA TRP A 137 -5.36 -4.24 -8.03
C TRP A 137 -5.80 -3.92 -6.60
N ASN A 138 -5.00 -4.31 -5.60
CA ASN A 138 -5.23 -3.95 -4.20
C ASN A 138 -4.98 -2.47 -3.91
N LEU A 139 -3.97 -1.85 -4.52
CA LEU A 139 -3.73 -0.39 -4.40
C LEU A 139 -4.89 0.43 -5.00
N ILE A 140 -5.46 0.00 -6.13
CA ILE A 140 -6.64 0.66 -6.70
C ILE A 140 -7.80 0.59 -5.72
N LEU A 141 -8.07 -0.58 -5.14
CA LEU A 141 -9.11 -0.76 -4.13
C LEU A 141 -8.87 0.10 -2.89
N GLU A 142 -7.64 0.11 -2.38
CA GLU A 142 -7.23 0.90 -1.23
C GLU A 142 -7.55 2.39 -1.43
N TYR A 143 -7.09 2.98 -2.54
CA TYR A 143 -7.36 4.39 -2.80
C TYR A 143 -8.84 4.69 -3.09
N LEU A 144 -9.55 3.75 -3.69
CA LEU A 144 -10.99 3.84 -3.92
C LEU A 144 -11.77 3.87 -2.61
N ILE A 145 -11.48 2.93 -1.71
CA ILE A 145 -12.07 2.86 -0.36
C ILE A 145 -11.66 4.08 0.46
N GLY A 146 -10.42 4.57 0.34
CA GLY A 146 -9.97 5.77 1.05
C GLY A 146 -10.70 7.03 0.64
N THR A 147 -10.95 7.16 -0.66
CA THR A 147 -11.77 8.24 -1.18
C THR A 147 -13.21 8.12 -0.66
N ALA A 148 -13.79 6.92 -0.64
CA ALA A 148 -15.13 6.72 -0.08
C ALA A 148 -15.18 7.03 1.42
N ALA A 149 -14.22 6.52 2.20
CA ALA A 149 -14.15 6.70 3.65
C ALA A 149 -13.95 8.16 4.04
N GLY A 150 -13.09 8.89 3.32
CA GLY A 150 -12.89 10.33 3.54
C GLY A 150 -14.16 11.14 3.27
N ALA A 151 -14.92 10.80 2.21
CA ALA A 151 -16.18 11.45 1.89
C ALA A 151 -17.27 11.14 2.93
N SER A 152 -17.40 9.87 3.35
CA SER A 152 -18.34 9.47 4.40
C SER A 152 -18.01 10.12 5.75
N ALA A 153 -16.73 10.20 6.12
CA ALA A 153 -16.31 10.89 7.34
C ALA A 153 -16.64 12.39 7.30
N LEU A 154 -16.45 13.05 6.15
CA LEU A 154 -16.81 14.46 5.98
C LEU A 154 -18.33 14.66 6.05
N SER A 155 -19.11 13.73 5.50
CA SER A 155 -20.58 13.70 5.62
C SER A 155 -21.03 13.59 7.08
N SER A 156 -20.45 12.66 7.86
CA SER A 156 -20.73 12.52 9.30
C SER A 156 -20.40 13.79 10.08
N MET A 157 -19.33 14.53 9.73
CA MET A 157 -19.05 15.82 10.34
C MET A 157 -20.16 16.83 10.05
N PHE A 158 -20.58 16.97 8.79
CA PHE A 158 -21.66 17.91 8.44
C PHE A 158 -22.98 17.53 9.10
N ASP A 159 -23.28 16.24 9.24
CA ASP A 159 -24.47 15.78 9.97
C ASP A 159 -24.41 16.13 11.46
N SER A 160 -23.25 15.96 12.11
CA SER A 160 -23.02 16.37 13.50
C SER A 160 -23.15 17.90 13.70
N LEU A 161 -22.68 18.72 12.74
CA LEU A 161 -22.94 20.17 12.75
C LEU A 161 -24.45 20.49 12.60
N ALA A 162 -25.17 19.67 11.82
CA ALA A 162 -26.61 19.78 11.62
C ALA A 162 -27.42 19.07 12.72
N ASN A 163 -26.82 18.68 13.85
CA ASN A 163 -27.44 17.95 14.95
C ASN A 163 -28.19 16.68 14.47
N HIS A 164 -27.55 15.88 13.63
CA HIS A 164 -28.07 14.63 13.07
C HIS A 164 -29.40 14.77 12.31
N THR A 165 -29.64 15.93 11.69
CA THR A 165 -30.88 16.17 10.94
C THR A 165 -30.82 15.51 9.55
N ILE A 166 -29.63 15.40 8.96
CA ILE A 166 -29.44 14.87 7.60
C ILE A 166 -29.62 13.35 7.62
N SER A 167 -28.96 12.66 8.55
CA SER A 167 -29.12 11.21 8.75
C SER A 167 -30.58 10.84 9.06
N ARG A 168 -31.24 11.56 9.98
CA ARG A 168 -32.66 11.35 10.30
C ARG A 168 -33.59 11.53 9.11
N TRP A 169 -33.38 12.56 8.30
CA TRP A 169 -34.17 12.78 7.09
C TRP A 169 -33.94 11.66 6.05
N MET A 170 -32.71 11.21 5.88
CA MET A 170 -32.34 10.15 4.95
C MET A 170 -32.97 8.81 5.33
N ILE A 171 -32.88 8.44 6.61
CA ILE A 171 -33.50 7.23 7.16
C ILE A 171 -35.02 7.26 6.99
N ASN A 172 -35.66 8.41 7.28
CA ASN A 172 -37.12 8.53 7.18
C ASN A 172 -37.64 8.54 5.73
N SER A 173 -36.86 9.05 4.78
CA SER A 173 -37.31 9.23 3.40
C SER A 173 -36.96 8.05 2.50
N VAL A 174 -35.75 7.48 2.63
CA VAL A 174 -35.22 6.44 1.74
C VAL A 174 -35.20 5.05 2.40
N GLY A 175 -35.17 5.00 3.73
CA GLY A 175 -35.08 3.75 4.49
C GLY A 175 -33.65 3.21 4.59
N THR A 176 -33.49 2.12 5.33
CA THR A 176 -32.21 1.42 5.47
C THR A 176 -32.10 0.27 4.47
N LEU A 177 -30.90 0.05 3.93
CA LEU A 177 -30.64 -1.05 3.01
C LEU A 177 -30.54 -2.36 3.81
N ASN A 178 -31.50 -3.26 3.62
CA ASN A 178 -31.49 -4.60 4.23
C ASN A 178 -30.23 -5.38 3.81
N GLY A 179 -29.39 -5.75 4.78
CA GLY A 179 -28.15 -6.52 4.58
C GLY A 179 -26.85 -5.73 4.71
N LEU A 180 -26.88 -4.40 4.52
CA LEU A 180 -25.72 -3.51 4.70
C LEU A 180 -25.81 -2.66 5.97
N GLY A 181 -26.96 -2.63 6.65
CA GLY A 181 -27.13 -2.01 7.97
C GLY A 181 -27.00 -0.49 8.01
N SER A 182 -26.79 0.15 6.86
CA SER A 182 -26.55 1.59 6.73
C SER A 182 -27.59 2.26 5.84
N TYR A 183 -27.85 3.55 6.09
CA TYR A 183 -28.63 4.39 5.17
C TYR A 183 -27.74 4.79 3.98
N PRO A 184 -28.33 5.01 2.78
CA PRO A 184 -27.56 5.48 1.65
C PRO A 184 -27.14 6.95 1.84
N ASP A 185 -25.84 7.22 1.91
CA ASP A 185 -25.32 8.57 2.19
C ASP A 185 -25.17 9.42 0.92
N LEU A 186 -26.24 10.15 0.58
CA LEU A 186 -26.25 11.05 -0.58
C LEU A 186 -25.28 12.22 -0.44
N LEU A 187 -25.03 12.69 0.79
CA LEU A 187 -24.14 13.81 1.03
C LEU A 187 -22.67 13.40 0.77
N ALA A 188 -22.28 12.21 1.22
CA ALA A 188 -20.96 11.65 0.92
C ALA A 188 -20.72 11.51 -0.60
N LEU A 189 -21.74 11.05 -1.35
CA LEU A 189 -21.66 10.97 -2.81
C LEU A 189 -21.38 12.34 -3.46
N VAL A 190 -22.11 13.38 -3.04
CA VAL A 190 -21.92 14.74 -3.57
C VAL A 190 -20.52 15.26 -3.24
N ILE A 191 -20.06 15.06 -2.01
CA ILE A 191 -18.71 15.44 -1.57
C ILE A 191 -17.63 14.76 -2.43
N ALA A 192 -17.74 13.44 -2.64
CA ALA A 192 -16.79 12.67 -3.43
C ALA A 192 -16.73 13.15 -4.89
N VAL A 193 -17.88 13.46 -5.49
CA VAL A 193 -17.95 14.02 -6.86
C VAL A 193 -17.29 15.39 -6.93
N ILE A 194 -17.56 16.28 -5.97
CA ILE A 194 -16.95 17.63 -5.94
C ILE A 194 -15.42 17.52 -5.86
N VAL A 195 -14.90 16.68 -4.96
CA VAL A 195 -13.45 16.52 -4.81
C VAL A 195 -12.82 15.88 -6.05
N THR A 196 -13.53 14.95 -6.70
CA THR A 196 -13.11 14.39 -8.01
C THR A 196 -12.98 15.47 -9.07
N ILE A 197 -13.91 16.41 -9.14
CA ILE A 197 -13.83 17.54 -10.09
C ILE A 197 -12.63 18.43 -9.75
N ILE A 198 -12.38 18.72 -8.46
CA ILE A 198 -11.24 19.53 -8.03
C ILE A 198 -9.91 18.89 -8.46
N VAL A 199 -9.73 17.59 -8.22
CA VAL A 199 -8.51 16.87 -8.62
C VAL A 199 -8.37 16.80 -10.14
N ALA A 200 -9.48 16.63 -10.86
CA ALA A 200 -9.50 16.59 -12.33
C ALA A 200 -9.08 17.92 -12.99
N ILE A 201 -9.30 19.07 -12.34
CA ILE A 201 -8.94 20.40 -12.87
C ILE A 201 -7.41 20.62 -12.89
N GLY A 202 -6.64 19.95 -12.03
CA GLY A 202 -5.19 19.88 -12.16
C GLY A 202 -4.39 19.83 -10.86
N VAL A 203 -3.18 19.27 -10.97
CA VAL A 203 -2.28 18.94 -9.84
C VAL A 203 -1.74 20.16 -9.13
N LYS A 204 -1.28 21.19 -9.85
CA LYS A 204 -0.65 22.38 -9.24
C LYS A 204 -1.60 23.11 -8.28
N ASN A 205 -2.85 23.27 -8.68
CA ASN A 205 -3.87 23.91 -7.84
C ASN A 205 -4.30 23.00 -6.69
N SER A 206 -4.39 21.68 -6.93
CA SER A 206 -4.74 20.69 -5.91
C SER A 206 -3.72 20.60 -4.78
N VAL A 207 -2.42 20.62 -5.11
CA VAL A 207 -1.34 20.58 -4.10
C VAL A 207 -1.30 21.88 -3.28
N GLY A 208 -1.51 23.04 -3.92
CA GLY A 208 -1.63 24.32 -3.22
C GLY A 208 -2.79 24.31 -2.22
N LEU A 209 -3.97 23.85 -2.64
CA LEU A 209 -5.14 23.69 -1.77
C LEU A 209 -4.86 22.72 -0.62
N ASN A 210 -4.25 21.58 -0.92
CA ASN A 210 -3.85 20.58 0.08
C ASN A 210 -2.95 21.19 1.16
N ASN A 211 -1.93 21.94 0.76
CA ASN A 211 -1.02 22.59 1.70
C ASN A 211 -1.74 23.60 2.62
N VAL A 212 -2.62 24.44 2.07
CA VAL A 212 -3.38 25.42 2.86
C VAL A 212 -4.29 24.73 3.87
N LEU A 213 -5.06 23.74 3.42
CA LEU A 213 -5.97 22.99 4.28
C LEU A 213 -5.22 22.21 5.36
N ASN A 214 -4.05 21.64 5.05
CA ASN A 214 -3.24 20.92 6.02
C ASN A 214 -2.64 21.85 7.09
N VAL A 215 -2.24 23.08 6.72
CA VAL A 215 -1.81 24.10 7.70
C VAL A 215 -2.95 24.45 8.66
N ILE A 216 -4.18 24.60 8.15
CA ILE A 216 -5.38 24.82 8.98
C ILE A 216 -5.60 23.63 9.91
N ASN A 217 -5.53 22.40 9.37
CA ASN A 217 -5.69 21.17 10.14
C ASN A 217 -4.69 21.08 11.31
N LEU A 218 -3.39 21.32 11.05
CA LEU A 218 -2.35 21.32 12.08
C LEU A 218 -2.54 22.45 13.11
N ALA A 219 -2.99 23.63 12.68
CA ALA A 219 -3.30 24.73 13.60
C ALA A 219 -4.46 24.39 14.55
N VAL A 220 -5.51 23.75 14.04
CA VAL A 220 -6.64 23.29 14.86
C VAL A 220 -6.25 22.14 15.77
N TRP A 221 -5.39 21.22 15.33
CA TRP A 221 -4.82 20.20 16.21
C TRP A 221 -4.09 20.82 17.41
N ILE A 222 -3.23 21.83 17.18
CA ILE A 222 -2.55 22.55 18.28
C ILE A 222 -3.58 23.22 19.21
N PHE A 223 -4.64 23.83 18.66
CA PHE A 223 -5.73 24.39 19.46
C PHE A 223 -6.42 23.32 20.32
N ILE A 224 -6.74 22.15 19.77
CA ILE A 224 -7.35 21.03 20.51
C ILE A 224 -6.46 20.63 21.68
N MET A 225 -5.15 20.54 21.46
CA MET A 225 -4.19 20.19 22.51
C MET A 225 -4.17 21.23 23.63
N ILE A 226 -4.08 22.52 23.29
CA ILE A 226 -4.02 23.60 24.29
C ILE A 226 -5.35 23.73 25.04
N ALA A 227 -6.47 23.77 24.32
CA ALA A 227 -7.79 23.92 24.93
C ALA A 227 -8.17 22.69 25.76
N GLY A 228 -7.84 21.48 25.28
CA GLY A 228 -8.15 20.23 25.96
C GLY A 228 -7.44 20.09 27.32
N LEU A 229 -6.22 20.60 27.46
CA LEU A 229 -5.47 20.58 28.73
C LEU A 229 -6.23 21.23 29.90
N PHE A 230 -7.11 22.20 29.64
CA PHE A 230 -7.91 22.87 30.69
C PHE A 230 -9.09 22.05 31.20
N TYR A 231 -9.48 20.99 30.48
CA TYR A 231 -10.67 20.16 30.80
C TYR A 231 -10.31 18.72 31.17
N ILE A 232 -9.03 18.40 31.34
CA ILE A 232 -8.56 17.07 31.73
C ILE A 232 -9.02 16.73 33.15
N LYS A 233 -9.54 15.52 33.31
CA LYS A 233 -9.83 14.90 34.61
C LYS A 233 -9.06 13.60 34.73
N SER A 234 -8.12 13.52 35.68
CA SER A 234 -7.34 12.30 35.95
C SER A 234 -8.21 11.12 36.38
N ASP A 235 -9.41 11.39 36.89
CA ASP A 235 -10.35 10.38 37.34
C ASP A 235 -10.78 9.43 36.21
N ASN A 236 -10.80 9.91 34.96
CA ASN A 236 -11.13 9.09 33.78
C ASN A 236 -10.11 7.97 33.52
N TRP A 237 -8.91 8.05 34.11
CA TRP A 237 -7.86 7.03 34.05
C TRP A 237 -7.63 6.34 35.40
N ALA A 238 -8.45 6.62 36.42
CA ALA A 238 -8.28 6.06 37.76
C ALA A 238 -8.51 4.54 37.80
N GLU A 239 -8.15 3.95 38.94
CA GLU A 239 -7.90 2.51 39.15
C GLU A 239 -8.81 1.55 38.34
N GLY A 240 -8.20 0.82 37.41
CA GLY A 240 -8.84 -0.21 36.59
C GLY A 240 -9.46 0.28 35.27
N GLN A 241 -9.61 1.60 35.06
CA GLN A 241 -10.29 2.15 33.89
C GLN A 241 -9.39 2.39 32.67
N PHE A 242 -8.07 2.21 32.80
CA PHE A 242 -7.15 2.39 31.67
C PHE A 242 -7.30 1.31 30.60
N LEU A 243 -7.58 0.06 31.00
CA LEU A 243 -7.73 -1.11 30.11
C LEU A 243 -9.07 -1.84 30.36
N PRO A 244 -10.23 -1.20 30.10
CA PRO A 244 -11.53 -1.80 30.39
C PRO A 244 -11.79 -3.06 29.55
N PHE A 245 -11.19 -3.14 28.36
CA PHE A 245 -11.28 -4.29 27.45
C PHE A 245 -10.04 -5.21 27.51
N GLY A 246 -9.12 -4.96 28.44
CA GLY A 246 -7.86 -5.68 28.58
C GLY A 246 -6.93 -5.60 27.37
N TRP A 247 -5.84 -6.38 27.41
CA TRP A 247 -4.88 -6.50 26.31
C TRP A 247 -5.48 -6.99 24.98
N PRO A 248 -6.45 -7.93 24.96
CA PRO A 248 -7.12 -8.31 23.71
C PRO A 248 -7.80 -7.13 23.02
N GLY A 249 -8.43 -6.24 23.79
CA GLY A 249 -9.04 -5.00 23.29
C GLY A 249 -8.02 -4.04 22.68
N VAL A 250 -6.88 -3.84 23.35
CA VAL A 250 -5.77 -3.01 22.83
C VAL A 250 -5.22 -3.55 21.51
N LEU A 251 -5.01 -4.87 21.41
CA LEU A 251 -4.46 -5.49 20.21
C LEU A 251 -5.47 -5.48 19.04
N LYS A 252 -6.76 -5.66 19.34
CA LYS A 252 -7.84 -5.47 18.35
C LYS A 252 -7.91 -4.01 17.89
N GLY A 253 -7.88 -3.07 18.84
CA GLY A 253 -7.83 -1.63 18.56
C GLY A 253 -6.61 -1.22 17.74
N ALA A 254 -5.45 -1.85 17.94
CA ALA A 254 -4.24 -1.57 17.16
C ALA A 254 -4.42 -1.90 15.67
N ALA A 255 -5.13 -2.99 15.34
CA ALA A 255 -5.43 -3.34 13.96
C ALA A 255 -6.35 -2.31 13.28
N THR A 256 -7.32 -1.75 14.01
CA THR A 256 -8.17 -0.66 13.51
C THR A 256 -7.41 0.67 13.46
N CYS A 257 -6.58 1.00 14.46
CA CYS A 257 -5.74 2.19 14.50
C CYS A 257 -4.69 2.21 13.37
N PHE A 258 -4.31 1.05 12.82
CA PHE A 258 -3.42 0.98 11.66
C PHE A 258 -3.95 1.80 10.48
N TYR A 259 -5.27 1.85 10.29
CA TYR A 259 -5.92 2.70 9.29
C TYR A 259 -5.45 4.16 9.36
N ALA A 260 -5.23 4.71 10.56
CA ALA A 260 -4.82 6.09 10.72
C ALA A 260 -3.42 6.38 10.14
N PHE A 261 -2.57 5.35 10.00
CA PHE A 261 -1.24 5.51 9.44
C PHE A 261 -1.18 5.17 7.94
N ILE A 262 -2.30 4.80 7.32
CA ILE A 262 -2.37 4.57 5.88
C ILE A 262 -2.28 5.92 5.17
N GLY A 263 -1.50 6.00 4.09
CA GLY A 263 -1.36 7.20 3.28
C GLY A 263 0.06 7.74 3.13
N PHE A 264 1.05 7.30 3.92
CA PHE A 264 2.44 7.73 3.70
C PHE A 264 3.01 7.22 2.37
N ASP A 265 2.48 6.12 1.86
CA ASP A 265 2.85 5.47 0.60
C ASP A 265 2.51 6.34 -0.63
N ILE A 266 1.63 7.35 -0.49
CA ILE A 266 1.41 8.39 -1.52
C ILE A 266 2.72 9.07 -1.94
N ILE A 267 3.65 9.24 -0.99
CA ILE A 267 4.94 9.88 -1.22
C ILE A 267 5.77 9.05 -2.21
N ALA A 268 5.69 7.72 -2.08
CA ALA A 268 6.37 6.79 -2.97
C ALA A 268 5.69 6.74 -4.35
N THR A 269 4.35 6.82 -4.40
CA THR A 269 3.58 6.84 -5.66
C THR A 269 3.85 8.09 -6.49
N THR A 270 4.13 9.22 -5.83
CA THR A 270 4.34 10.53 -6.46
C THR A 270 5.82 10.84 -6.75
N GLY A 271 6.69 9.84 -6.64
CA GLY A 271 8.14 10.00 -6.82
C GLY A 271 8.56 10.55 -8.19
N GLU A 272 7.84 10.23 -9.28
CA GLU A 272 8.13 10.76 -10.62
C GLU A 272 7.96 12.28 -10.72
N GLU A 273 7.05 12.86 -9.93
CA GLU A 273 6.74 14.29 -9.90
C GLU A 273 7.61 15.06 -8.89
N ALA A 274 8.43 14.36 -8.11
CA ALA A 274 9.34 14.95 -7.14
C ALA A 274 10.57 15.56 -7.83
N LYS A 275 10.98 16.76 -7.39
CA LYS A 275 12.20 17.41 -7.90
C LYS A 275 13.47 16.61 -7.56
N ASN A 276 13.58 16.15 -6.31
CA ASN A 276 14.74 15.42 -5.78
C ASN A 276 14.29 14.10 -5.09
N PRO A 277 13.84 13.08 -5.83
CA PRO A 277 13.22 11.88 -5.25
C PRO A 277 14.15 11.10 -4.31
N ASN A 278 15.44 10.99 -4.65
CA ASN A 278 16.44 10.22 -3.92
C ASN A 278 16.62 10.65 -2.44
N THR A 279 16.40 11.92 -2.14
CA THR A 279 16.56 12.47 -0.79
C THR A 279 15.22 12.89 -0.19
N SER A 280 14.30 13.37 -1.02
CA SER A 280 13.01 13.89 -0.54
C SER A 280 12.07 12.78 -0.09
N ILE A 281 12.06 11.62 -0.77
CA ILE A 281 11.13 10.52 -0.45
C ILE A 281 11.43 9.94 0.95
N PRO A 282 12.67 9.53 1.29
CA PRO A 282 12.96 8.99 2.63
C PRO A 282 12.69 9.98 3.76
N TYR A 283 13.08 11.24 3.56
CA TYR A 283 12.86 12.30 4.54
C TYR A 283 11.36 12.55 4.74
N ALA A 284 10.60 12.64 3.64
CA ALA A 284 9.17 12.88 3.72
C ALA A 284 8.40 11.73 4.38
N ILE A 285 8.69 10.47 4.05
CA ILE A 285 8.03 9.31 4.67
C ILE A 285 8.29 9.30 6.18
N THR A 286 9.55 9.45 6.59
CA THR A 286 9.93 9.40 8.01
C THR A 286 9.33 10.57 8.78
N ALA A 287 9.43 11.80 8.26
CA ALA A 287 8.89 12.98 8.92
C ALA A 287 7.36 12.91 9.05
N SER A 288 6.66 12.43 8.01
CA SER A 288 5.20 12.30 8.01
C SER A 288 4.74 11.31 9.09
N LEU A 289 5.36 10.12 9.14
CA LEU A 289 4.99 9.08 10.12
C LEU A 289 5.23 9.52 11.58
N VAL A 290 6.33 10.23 11.86
CA VAL A 290 6.62 10.76 13.20
C VAL A 290 5.61 11.84 13.61
N MET A 291 5.25 12.74 12.68
CA MET A 291 4.20 13.74 12.95
C MET A 291 2.84 13.07 13.20
N CYS A 292 2.48 12.06 12.40
CA CYS A 292 1.24 11.30 12.58
C CYS A 292 1.18 10.59 13.93
N LEU A 293 2.25 9.90 14.33
CA LEU A 293 2.37 9.26 15.65
C LEU A 293 2.14 10.27 16.77
N THR A 294 2.79 11.43 16.68
CA THR A 294 2.66 12.50 17.67
C THR A 294 1.22 13.02 17.74
N ALA A 295 0.59 13.26 16.59
CA ALA A 295 -0.78 13.73 16.52
C ALA A 295 -1.78 12.72 17.13
N TYR A 296 -1.74 11.44 16.75
CA TYR A 296 -2.71 10.46 17.25
C TYR A 296 -2.55 10.15 18.73
N VAL A 297 -1.31 10.00 19.22
CA VAL A 297 -1.07 9.75 20.65
C VAL A 297 -1.53 10.94 21.48
N SER A 298 -1.17 12.15 21.07
CA SER A 298 -1.56 13.37 21.79
C SER A 298 -3.07 13.58 21.83
N VAL A 299 -3.76 13.42 20.69
CA VAL A 299 -5.23 13.51 20.61
C VAL A 299 -5.91 12.43 21.44
N SER A 300 -5.40 11.20 21.41
CA SER A 300 -5.94 10.08 22.20
C SER A 300 -5.83 10.33 23.70
N ILE A 301 -4.71 10.90 24.15
CA ILE A 301 -4.50 11.29 25.55
C ILE A 301 -5.55 12.35 25.96
N ILE A 302 -5.67 13.44 25.19
CA ILE A 302 -6.61 14.52 25.50
C ILE A 302 -8.05 14.01 25.50
N LEU A 303 -8.45 13.29 24.45
CA LEU A 303 -9.83 12.81 24.29
C LEU A 303 -10.26 11.94 25.47
N THR A 304 -9.45 10.94 25.83
CA THR A 304 -9.80 9.97 26.88
C THR A 304 -9.64 10.51 28.31
N LEU A 305 -8.86 11.57 28.50
CA LEU A 305 -8.78 12.30 29.78
C LEU A 305 -9.89 13.33 29.95
N MET A 306 -10.41 13.86 28.85
CA MET A 306 -11.45 14.89 28.89
C MET A 306 -12.83 14.26 29.02
N VAL A 307 -13.12 13.19 28.28
CA VAL A 307 -14.42 12.50 28.27
C VAL A 307 -14.21 11.02 28.63
N PRO A 308 -15.02 10.46 29.55
CA PRO A 308 -14.94 9.04 29.88
C PRO A 308 -15.28 8.19 28.64
N TYR A 309 -14.59 7.06 28.47
CA TYR A 309 -14.56 6.34 27.19
C TYR A 309 -15.94 5.85 26.71
N ASP A 310 -16.87 5.59 27.61
CA ASP A 310 -18.24 5.16 27.36
C ASP A 310 -19.14 6.26 26.77
N ALA A 311 -18.85 7.53 27.10
CA ALA A 311 -19.60 8.70 26.65
C ALA A 311 -19.03 9.36 25.39
N ILE A 312 -17.91 8.86 24.85
CA ILE A 312 -17.32 9.40 23.61
C ILE A 312 -18.29 9.20 22.44
N ASP A 313 -18.44 10.22 21.60
CA ASP A 313 -19.21 10.09 20.35
C ASP A 313 -18.39 9.32 19.29
N THR A 314 -19.01 8.37 18.59
CA THR A 314 -18.32 7.51 17.61
C THR A 314 -18.11 8.16 16.25
N GLU A 315 -18.97 9.11 15.88
CA GLU A 315 -18.94 9.77 14.57
C GLU A 315 -18.05 11.02 14.61
N SER A 316 -18.14 11.81 15.67
CA SER A 316 -17.57 13.14 15.83
C SER A 316 -16.90 13.41 17.20
N PRO A 317 -16.02 12.51 17.68
CA PRO A 317 -15.48 12.55 19.05
C PRO A 317 -14.83 13.88 19.43
N LEU A 318 -13.99 14.44 18.55
CA LEU A 318 -13.23 15.66 18.87
C LEU A 318 -14.09 16.93 18.89
N MET A 319 -15.22 16.94 18.18
CA MET A 319 -16.15 18.07 18.19
C MET A 319 -17.02 18.03 19.44
N GLU A 320 -17.60 16.87 19.74
CA GLU A 320 -18.56 16.71 20.84
C GLU A 320 -17.90 16.72 22.22
N MET A 321 -16.60 16.40 22.33
CA MET A 321 -15.92 16.44 23.63
C MET A 321 -15.95 17.81 24.32
N PHE A 322 -15.89 18.91 23.55
CA PHE A 322 -15.99 20.27 24.09
C PHE A 322 -17.43 20.67 24.43
N VAL A 323 -18.42 20.15 23.71
CA VAL A 323 -19.85 20.37 23.99
C VAL A 323 -20.23 19.74 25.32
N ALA A 324 -19.70 18.55 25.62
CA ALA A 324 -19.89 17.87 26.91
C ALA A 324 -19.42 18.71 28.12
N HIS A 325 -18.55 19.69 27.89
CA HIS A 325 -18.01 20.60 28.91
C HIS A 325 -18.56 22.05 28.79
N GLY A 326 -19.57 22.27 27.95
CA GLY A 326 -20.23 23.57 27.77
C GLY A 326 -19.47 24.57 26.89
N PHE A 327 -18.39 24.16 26.22
CA PHE A 327 -17.57 25.06 25.39
C PHE A 327 -17.96 25.01 23.90
N ASN A 328 -19.14 25.55 23.58
CA ASN A 328 -19.72 25.49 22.23
C ASN A 328 -18.89 26.22 21.15
N ALA A 329 -18.11 27.25 21.50
CA ALA A 329 -17.26 27.93 20.53
C ALA A 329 -16.14 27.04 19.99
N ALA A 330 -15.59 26.14 20.83
CA ALA A 330 -14.59 25.17 20.40
C ALA A 330 -15.15 24.17 19.38
N LYS A 331 -16.45 23.80 19.46
CA LYS A 331 -17.09 22.93 18.47
C LYS A 331 -16.88 23.46 17.04
N PHE A 332 -17.11 24.76 16.82
CA PHE A 332 -16.96 25.37 15.50
C PHE A 332 -15.50 25.48 15.04
N ILE A 333 -14.56 25.74 15.96
CA ILE A 333 -13.13 25.78 15.63
C ILE A 333 -12.65 24.38 15.21
N VAL A 334 -13.02 23.36 15.98
CA VAL A 334 -12.69 21.96 15.67
C VAL A 334 -13.36 21.50 14.38
N ALA A 335 -14.60 21.94 14.12
CA ALA A 335 -15.29 21.68 12.87
C ALA A 335 -14.55 22.22 11.63
N ILE A 336 -13.95 23.42 11.73
CA ILE A 336 -13.13 23.96 10.62
C ILE A 336 -11.91 23.07 10.37
N GLY A 337 -11.26 22.60 11.44
CA GLY A 337 -10.13 21.68 11.34
C GLY A 337 -10.51 20.32 10.79
N SER A 338 -11.64 19.75 11.23
CA SER A 338 -12.12 18.45 10.75
C SER A 338 -12.49 18.52 9.27
N VAL A 339 -13.20 19.57 8.83
CA VAL A 339 -13.49 19.78 7.40
C VAL A 339 -12.21 19.89 6.59
N ALA A 340 -11.23 20.68 7.06
CA ALA A 340 -9.95 20.83 6.38
C ALA A 340 -9.16 19.51 6.33
N GLY A 341 -8.99 18.82 7.45
CA GLY A 341 -8.21 17.57 7.54
C GLY A 341 -8.84 16.40 6.81
N LEU A 342 -10.16 16.22 6.89
CA LEU A 342 -10.87 15.18 6.15
C LEU A 342 -10.85 15.44 4.64
N THR A 343 -10.99 16.70 4.21
CA THR A 343 -10.85 17.05 2.79
C THR A 343 -9.44 16.78 2.27
N VAL A 344 -8.41 17.05 3.07
CA VAL A 344 -7.01 16.77 2.73
C VAL A 344 -6.76 15.27 2.62
N SER A 345 -7.28 14.46 3.54
CA SER A 345 -7.15 13.00 3.47
C SER A 345 -7.89 12.39 2.28
N LEU A 346 -9.06 12.94 1.96
CA LEU A 346 -9.83 12.61 0.76
C LEU A 346 -9.05 12.94 -0.53
N LEU A 347 -8.47 14.14 -0.62
CA LEU A 347 -7.57 14.53 -1.72
C LEU A 347 -6.35 13.60 -1.78
N GLY A 348 -5.76 13.26 -0.64
CA GLY A 348 -4.60 12.36 -0.53
C GLY A 348 -4.89 10.94 -1.04
N SER A 349 -6.10 10.42 -0.85
CA SER A 349 -6.50 9.11 -1.38
C SER A 349 -6.80 9.17 -2.88
N LEU A 350 -7.47 10.23 -3.34
CA LEU A 350 -7.88 10.37 -4.74
C LEU A 350 -6.71 10.74 -5.66
N PHE A 351 -5.71 11.47 -5.17
CA PHE A 351 -4.56 11.91 -5.95
C PHE A 351 -3.72 10.76 -6.56
N PRO A 352 -3.28 9.73 -5.81
CA PRO A 352 -2.48 8.62 -6.36
C PRO A 352 -3.29 7.65 -7.23
N MET A 353 -4.62 7.57 -7.05
CA MET A 353 -5.46 6.57 -7.72
C MET A 353 -5.35 6.59 -9.26
N PRO A 354 -5.48 7.75 -9.95
CA PRO A 354 -5.34 7.82 -11.41
C PRO A 354 -3.94 7.44 -11.90
N ARG A 355 -2.91 7.62 -11.07
CA ARG A 355 -1.50 7.34 -11.41
C ARG A 355 -1.21 5.85 -11.41
N VAL A 356 -1.75 5.11 -10.44
CA VAL A 356 -1.64 3.64 -10.42
C VAL A 356 -2.39 3.04 -11.62
N ILE A 357 -3.60 3.52 -11.90
CA ILE A 357 -4.37 3.09 -13.08
C ILE A 357 -3.59 3.38 -14.37
N TYR A 358 -2.99 4.58 -14.48
CA TYR A 358 -2.15 4.95 -15.62
C TYR A 358 -0.94 4.03 -15.79
N ALA A 359 -0.19 3.74 -14.71
CA ALA A 359 0.97 2.86 -14.75
C ALA A 359 0.60 1.42 -15.17
N MET A 360 -0.44 0.84 -14.55
CA MET A 360 -0.89 -0.51 -14.88
C MET A 360 -1.48 -0.62 -16.29
N ALA A 361 -2.18 0.42 -16.77
CA ALA A 361 -2.68 0.48 -18.14
C ALA A 361 -1.54 0.63 -19.15
N GLY A 362 -0.49 1.41 -18.84
CA GLY A 362 0.71 1.55 -19.66
C GLY A 362 1.49 0.24 -19.82
N ASP A 363 1.52 -0.59 -18.77
CA ASP A 363 2.12 -1.93 -18.83
C ASP A 363 1.20 -3.00 -19.46
N GLY A 364 -0.04 -2.65 -19.82
CA GLY A 364 -1.01 -3.55 -20.47
C GLY A 364 -1.62 -4.60 -19.54
N LEU A 365 -1.52 -4.40 -18.22
CA LEU A 365 -2.03 -5.31 -17.19
C LEU A 365 -3.51 -5.06 -16.84
N LEU A 366 -4.02 -3.88 -17.17
CA LEU A 366 -5.45 -3.57 -17.16
C LEU A 366 -6.06 -3.79 -18.55
N PHE A 367 -7.38 -4.06 -18.60
CA PHE A 367 -8.09 -4.35 -19.85
C PHE A 367 -7.81 -3.33 -20.95
N ARG A 368 -7.82 -3.78 -22.20
CA ARG A 368 -7.62 -2.89 -23.35
C ARG A 368 -8.72 -1.83 -23.51
N SER A 369 -9.90 -2.04 -22.94
CA SER A 369 -10.96 -1.03 -22.85
C SER A 369 -10.64 0.08 -21.83
N VAL A 370 -9.86 -0.25 -20.79
CA VAL A 370 -9.35 0.70 -19.78
C VAL A 370 -8.13 1.47 -20.30
N VAL A 371 -7.51 1.07 -21.42
CA VAL A 371 -6.42 1.84 -22.05
C VAL A 371 -6.88 3.23 -22.49
N PHE A 372 -8.18 3.48 -22.73
CA PHE A 372 -8.71 4.83 -22.92
C PHE A 372 -8.49 5.73 -21.68
N LEU A 373 -8.46 5.15 -20.47
CA LEU A 373 -8.17 5.85 -19.22
C LEU A 373 -6.68 6.26 -19.10
N SER A 374 -5.78 5.68 -19.90
CA SER A 374 -4.36 6.07 -19.94
C SER A 374 -4.10 7.38 -20.69
N HIS A 375 -5.12 7.95 -21.34
CA HIS A 375 -4.97 9.19 -22.08
C HIS A 375 -4.68 10.35 -21.12
N VAL A 376 -3.44 10.82 -21.13
CA VAL A 376 -3.01 12.00 -20.39
C VAL A 376 -3.53 13.25 -21.09
N SER A 377 -4.22 14.12 -20.36
CA SER A 377 -4.64 15.41 -20.91
C SER A 377 -3.43 16.31 -21.10
N SER A 378 -3.30 16.94 -22.26
CA SER A 378 -2.21 17.88 -22.57
C SER A 378 -2.27 19.18 -21.76
N TYR A 379 -3.44 19.52 -21.20
CA TYR A 379 -3.62 20.75 -20.41
C TYR A 379 -3.28 20.55 -18.92
N THR A 380 -3.70 19.41 -18.35
CA THR A 380 -3.51 19.12 -16.92
C THR A 380 -2.33 18.19 -16.64
N GLU A 381 -1.67 17.68 -17.69
CA GLU A 381 -0.57 16.70 -17.63
C GLU A 381 -0.91 15.48 -16.75
N THR A 382 -2.20 15.15 -16.64
CA THR A 382 -2.72 14.08 -15.76
C THR A 382 -3.80 13.24 -16.44
N PRO A 383 -4.00 11.98 -15.99
CA PRO A 383 -5.01 11.08 -16.53
C PRO A 383 -6.41 11.43 -16.00
N VAL A 384 -7.03 12.46 -16.58
CA VAL A 384 -8.34 13.01 -16.17
C VAL A 384 -9.47 11.97 -16.26
N VAL A 385 -9.48 11.15 -17.31
CA VAL A 385 -10.52 10.13 -17.52
C VAL A 385 -10.46 9.07 -16.42
N ALA A 386 -9.25 8.61 -16.07
CA ALA A 386 -9.05 7.68 -14.96
C ALA A 386 -9.57 8.28 -13.64
N CYS A 387 -9.28 9.56 -13.40
CA CYS A 387 -9.76 10.30 -12.22
C CYS A 387 -11.29 10.35 -12.13
N ILE A 388 -11.97 10.72 -13.21
CA ILE A 388 -13.44 10.85 -13.20
C ILE A 388 -14.11 9.49 -12.99
N VAL A 389 -13.67 8.45 -13.69
CA VAL A 389 -14.26 7.11 -13.60
C VAL A 389 -14.05 6.52 -12.20
N SER A 390 -12.83 6.57 -11.69
CA SER A 390 -12.51 6.01 -10.38
C SER A 390 -13.10 6.84 -9.22
N GLY A 391 -13.13 8.17 -9.35
CA GLY A 391 -13.80 9.05 -8.37
C GLY A 391 -15.31 8.87 -8.34
N PHE A 392 -15.97 8.64 -9.48
CA PHE A 392 -17.40 8.30 -9.52
C PHE A 392 -17.67 6.94 -8.85
N LEU A 393 -16.82 5.95 -9.07
CA LEU A 393 -16.93 4.66 -8.40
C LEU A 393 -16.74 4.79 -6.87
N ALA A 394 -15.78 5.61 -6.42
CA ALA A 394 -15.61 5.91 -4.99
C ALA A 394 -16.85 6.60 -4.41
N ALA A 395 -17.45 7.52 -5.16
CA ALA A 395 -18.69 8.20 -4.76
C ALA A 395 -19.85 7.20 -4.59
N LEU A 396 -19.99 6.24 -5.51
CA LEU A 396 -20.98 5.16 -5.39
C LEU A 396 -20.72 4.27 -4.17
N LEU A 397 -19.46 3.93 -3.87
CA LEU A 397 -19.13 3.17 -2.67
C LEU A 397 -19.44 3.94 -1.39
N SER A 398 -19.17 5.25 -1.35
CA SER A 398 -19.51 6.10 -0.19
C SER A 398 -21.02 6.21 0.05
N LEU A 399 -21.83 6.02 -1.00
CA LEU A 399 -23.29 5.97 -0.90
C LEU A 399 -23.75 4.64 -0.27
N LEU A 400 -23.13 3.52 -0.61
CA LEU A 400 -23.67 2.18 -0.30
C LEU A 400 -23.05 1.52 0.95
N VAL A 401 -21.82 1.90 1.31
CA VAL A 401 -21.02 1.20 2.33
C VAL A 401 -20.80 2.11 3.55
N SER A 402 -20.92 1.54 4.76
CA SER A 402 -20.70 2.28 6.00
C SER A 402 -19.22 2.64 6.20
N LEU A 403 -18.96 3.78 6.86
CA LEU A 403 -17.60 4.23 7.16
C LEU A 403 -16.76 3.16 7.90
N ARG A 404 -17.38 2.44 8.84
CA ARG A 404 -16.73 1.39 9.63
C ARG A 404 -16.28 0.22 8.77
N ASP A 405 -17.13 -0.22 7.84
CA ASP A 405 -16.81 -1.28 6.90
C ASP A 405 -15.70 -0.87 5.94
N LEU A 406 -15.70 0.39 5.48
CA LEU A 406 -14.64 0.95 4.64
C LEU A 406 -13.28 0.95 5.35
N ILE A 407 -13.23 1.36 6.63
CA ILE A 407 -12.01 1.40 7.44
C ILE A 407 -11.41 -0.01 7.61
N GLU A 408 -12.23 -1.01 7.96
CA GLU A 408 -11.75 -2.38 8.14
C GLU A 408 -11.28 -2.99 6.80
N MET A 409 -12.02 -2.75 5.71
CA MET A 409 -11.69 -3.27 4.38
C MET A 409 -10.43 -2.65 3.77
N MET A 410 -10.16 -1.37 4.01
CA MET A 410 -8.90 -0.76 3.60
C MET A 410 -7.70 -1.42 4.28
N SER A 411 -7.79 -1.62 5.61
CA SER A 411 -6.67 -2.04 6.44
C SER A 411 -6.07 -3.38 6.00
N ILE A 412 -6.90 -4.35 5.59
CA ILE A 412 -6.42 -5.66 5.11
C ILE A 412 -5.60 -5.55 3.82
N GLY A 413 -6.05 -4.73 2.85
CA GLY A 413 -5.38 -4.56 1.56
C GLY A 413 -4.02 -3.88 1.72
N THR A 414 -3.96 -2.83 2.54
CA THR A 414 -2.72 -2.09 2.81
C THR A 414 -1.72 -2.92 3.61
N LEU A 415 -2.17 -3.66 4.64
CA LEU A 415 -1.30 -4.56 5.40
C LEU A 415 -0.67 -5.61 4.48
N LEU A 416 -1.44 -6.16 3.54
CA LEU A 416 -0.93 -7.08 2.54
C LEU A 416 0.11 -6.40 1.65
N ALA A 417 -0.17 -5.20 1.13
CA ALA A 417 0.80 -4.46 0.32
C ALA A 417 2.11 -4.19 1.07
N TYR A 418 2.03 -3.82 2.35
CA TYR A 418 3.21 -3.49 3.17
C TYR A 418 4.03 -4.74 3.53
N THR A 419 3.38 -5.88 3.81
CA THR A 419 4.11 -7.16 3.96
C THR A 419 4.90 -7.49 2.70
N LEU A 420 4.29 -7.29 1.53
CA LEU A 420 4.92 -7.66 0.28
C LEU A 420 6.04 -6.70 -0.12
N VAL A 421 5.92 -5.40 0.14
CA VAL A 421 7.05 -4.46 -0.04
C VAL A 421 8.22 -4.82 0.87
N SER A 422 7.95 -5.24 2.11
CA SER A 422 8.99 -5.73 3.03
C SER A 422 9.70 -6.97 2.46
N VAL A 423 8.95 -7.92 1.87
CA VAL A 423 9.51 -9.06 1.13
C VAL A 423 10.36 -8.59 -0.05
N CYS A 424 9.86 -7.65 -0.87
CA CYS A 424 10.55 -7.17 -2.07
C CYS A 424 11.90 -6.51 -1.74
N VAL A 425 11.96 -5.67 -0.70
CA VAL A 425 13.20 -5.03 -0.25
C VAL A 425 14.21 -6.08 0.21
N LEU A 426 13.74 -7.07 0.97
CA LEU A 426 14.58 -8.17 1.43
C LEU A 426 15.14 -8.98 0.26
N LEU A 427 14.32 -9.31 -0.74
CA LEU A 427 14.77 -10.03 -1.95
C LEU A 427 15.81 -9.23 -2.75
N LEU A 428 15.54 -7.94 -3.01
CA LEU A 428 16.42 -7.08 -3.81
C LEU A 428 17.77 -6.78 -3.16
N ARG A 429 17.93 -7.03 -1.86
CA ARG A 429 19.19 -6.86 -1.13
C ARG A 429 20.18 -7.98 -1.37
N TYR A 430 19.69 -9.18 -1.70
CA TYR A 430 20.51 -10.38 -1.89
C TYR A 430 20.48 -10.90 -3.34
N GLN A 431 19.78 -10.24 -4.25
CA GLN A 431 19.82 -10.57 -5.67
C GLN A 431 21.13 -10.10 -6.33
N PRO A 432 21.72 -10.91 -7.22
CA PRO A 432 22.91 -10.54 -7.99
C PRO A 432 22.61 -9.37 -8.94
N GLU A 433 23.62 -8.56 -9.24
CA GLU A 433 23.50 -7.54 -10.28
C GLU A 433 23.30 -8.21 -11.65
N THR A 434 22.29 -7.79 -12.39
CA THR A 434 22.22 -8.01 -13.83
C THR A 434 23.27 -7.13 -14.50
N CYS A 435 24.41 -7.71 -14.89
CA CYS A 435 25.43 -6.99 -15.65
C CYS A 435 24.87 -6.55 -17.02
N SER A 436 24.82 -5.24 -17.26
CA SER A 436 24.68 -4.66 -18.60
C SER A 436 25.87 -3.73 -18.91
N PRO A 437 26.39 -3.74 -20.15
CA PRO A 437 27.55 -2.95 -20.55
C PRO A 437 27.13 -1.50 -20.73
N GLY A 438 27.37 -0.62 -19.76
CA GLY A 438 26.95 0.77 -19.92
C GLY A 438 27.21 1.74 -18.77
N SER A 439 28.14 1.45 -17.86
CA SER A 439 28.54 2.44 -16.85
C SER A 439 30.00 2.31 -16.44
N GLU A 440 30.89 2.43 -17.43
CA GLU A 440 32.24 2.95 -17.18
C GLU A 440 32.26 4.40 -17.65
N GLY A 441 31.90 5.29 -16.73
CA GLY A 441 32.19 6.71 -16.84
C GLY A 441 33.38 7.02 -15.96
N GLU A 442 34.57 6.55 -16.34
CA GLU A 442 35.85 7.09 -15.88
C GLU A 442 36.92 6.74 -16.94
N GLU A 443 37.68 7.76 -17.36
CA GLU A 443 38.68 7.70 -18.42
C GLU A 443 39.70 6.57 -18.19
N PHE A 444 39.73 5.57 -19.07
CA PHE A 444 40.96 4.82 -19.34
C PHE A 444 41.00 4.32 -20.79
N THR A 445 41.96 4.83 -21.56
CA THR A 445 42.24 4.40 -22.92
C THR A 445 42.85 2.98 -22.90
N GLY A 446 42.07 1.97 -23.26
CA GLY A 446 42.53 0.60 -23.47
C GLY A 446 41.49 -0.25 -24.22
N PRO A 447 41.89 -1.29 -24.98
CA PRO A 447 40.96 -2.04 -25.83
C PRO A 447 40.04 -2.94 -24.98
N PRO A 448 38.80 -3.20 -25.43
CA PRO A 448 37.80 -3.88 -24.62
C PRO A 448 38.09 -5.38 -24.53
N THR A 449 38.31 -5.88 -23.32
CA THR A 449 38.30 -7.33 -23.02
C THR A 449 36.97 -7.73 -22.41
N ASN A 450 36.16 -8.45 -23.18
CA ASN A 450 34.91 -9.07 -22.71
C ASN A 450 35.23 -10.28 -21.83
N THR A 451 34.91 -10.21 -20.53
CA THR A 451 34.86 -11.40 -19.66
C THR A 451 33.49 -11.52 -19.01
N CYS A 452 32.59 -12.25 -19.66
CA CYS A 452 31.46 -12.88 -18.98
C CYS A 452 31.23 -14.26 -19.60
N GLY A 453 31.68 -15.29 -18.88
CA GLY A 453 31.53 -16.68 -19.27
C GLY A 453 30.12 -17.17 -18.96
N ALA A 454 29.34 -17.44 -20.00
CA ALA A 454 28.21 -18.36 -19.93
C ALA A 454 28.43 -19.43 -21.00
N LYS A 455 28.82 -20.64 -20.58
CA LYS A 455 28.80 -21.83 -21.43
C LYS A 455 27.78 -22.82 -20.86
N ASN A 456 26.84 -23.17 -21.73
CA ASN A 456 26.12 -24.45 -21.87
C ASN A 456 24.71 -24.58 -21.25
N LEU A 457 23.70 -24.44 -22.12
CA LEU A 457 22.61 -25.43 -22.26
C LEU A 457 22.37 -25.63 -23.77
N PRO A 458 22.26 -26.88 -24.29
CA PRO A 458 22.48 -27.14 -25.71
C PRO A 458 21.23 -26.88 -26.57
N SER A 459 21.41 -26.12 -27.65
CA SER A 459 20.46 -26.08 -28.77
C SER A 459 20.87 -27.11 -29.83
N LEU A 460 19.88 -27.92 -30.20
CA LEU A 460 19.87 -28.90 -31.28
C LEU A 460 20.06 -28.20 -32.65
N GLY A 461 20.95 -28.71 -33.51
CA GLY A 461 20.99 -28.36 -34.95
C GLY A 461 22.38 -28.28 -35.59
N ASP A 462 22.83 -29.44 -36.10
CA ASP A 462 23.53 -29.70 -37.38
C ASP A 462 24.96 -29.17 -37.67
N ASN A 463 25.87 -30.15 -37.78
CA ASN A 463 26.97 -30.36 -38.74
C ASN A 463 28.00 -29.25 -39.00
N GLU A 464 29.23 -29.43 -38.49
CA GLU A 464 30.39 -29.76 -39.34
C GLU A 464 31.62 -30.15 -38.50
N MET A 465 32.25 -31.25 -38.91
CA MET A 465 33.58 -31.70 -38.49
C MET A 465 34.62 -30.66 -38.88
N LEU A 466 35.59 -30.34 -38.01
CA LEU A 466 37.01 -30.28 -38.40
C LEU A 466 37.94 -30.32 -37.16
N ILE A 467 39.02 -31.05 -37.37
CA ILE A 467 40.10 -31.46 -36.45
C ILE A 467 41.12 -30.31 -36.29
N GLY A 468 41.63 -30.06 -35.08
CA GLY A 468 42.81 -29.18 -34.94
C GLY A 468 43.23 -28.74 -33.54
N LYS A 469 44.13 -29.52 -32.92
CA LYS A 469 45.23 -29.18 -31.98
C LYS A 469 45.05 -28.20 -30.80
N SER A 470 45.55 -28.71 -29.66
CA SER A 470 46.02 -28.04 -28.44
C SER A 470 46.88 -26.82 -28.70
N ASP A 471 46.70 -25.76 -27.89
CA ASP A 471 47.82 -25.09 -27.26
C ASP A 471 47.45 -24.44 -25.91
N LYS A 472 48.24 -24.79 -24.91
CA LYS A 472 48.30 -24.17 -23.58
C LYS A 472 49.24 -22.97 -23.68
N SER A 473 48.76 -21.77 -23.37
CA SER A 473 49.63 -20.67 -22.96
C SER A 473 48.97 -19.87 -21.84
N THR A 474 49.46 -20.16 -20.65
CA THR A 474 49.41 -19.40 -19.41
C THR A 474 49.66 -17.91 -19.64
N TYR A 475 48.73 -17.05 -19.20
CA TYR A 475 49.03 -15.68 -18.77
C TYR A 475 48.33 -15.42 -17.44
N SER A 476 49.11 -15.57 -16.37
CA SER A 476 48.77 -15.13 -15.02
C SER A 476 49.06 -13.63 -14.91
N VAL A 477 48.03 -12.81 -14.78
CA VAL A 477 48.17 -11.43 -14.30
C VAL A 477 47.74 -11.41 -12.84
N ASN A 478 48.75 -11.41 -11.96
CA ASN A 478 48.59 -11.19 -10.53
C ASN A 478 48.31 -9.70 -10.29
N HIS A 479 47.06 -9.34 -10.00
CA HIS A 479 46.77 -8.09 -9.30
C HIS A 479 46.70 -8.35 -7.79
N PRO A 480 47.38 -7.54 -6.96
CA PRO A 480 47.50 -7.76 -5.52
C PRO A 480 46.22 -7.34 -4.78
N ASN A 481 45.76 -8.20 -3.86
CA ASN A 481 44.91 -7.89 -2.70
C ASN A 481 43.75 -6.88 -2.88
N TYR A 482 42.71 -7.28 -3.63
CA TYR A 482 41.34 -6.91 -3.26
C TYR A 482 40.71 -8.14 -2.60
N GLY A 483 40.37 -8.02 -1.32
CA GLY A 483 39.74 -9.11 -0.57
C GLY A 483 38.52 -9.64 -1.31
N LYS A 484 38.35 -10.97 -1.34
CA LYS A 484 37.12 -11.63 -1.79
C LYS A 484 35.95 -11.09 -0.98
N MET A 485 35.30 -10.03 -1.44
CA MET A 485 33.92 -9.77 -1.07
C MET A 485 33.09 -10.80 -1.82
N ASP A 486 32.53 -11.77 -1.10
CA ASP A 486 31.54 -12.68 -1.66
C ASP A 486 30.41 -11.82 -2.22
N ARG A 487 30.27 -11.81 -3.55
CA ARG A 487 29.18 -11.11 -4.24
C ARG A 487 28.00 -12.08 -4.32
N PRO A 488 26.75 -11.57 -4.27
CA PRO A 488 25.59 -12.40 -4.53
C PRO A 488 25.72 -13.07 -5.90
N THR A 489 25.51 -14.39 -5.93
CA THR A 489 25.39 -15.20 -7.14
C THR A 489 23.92 -15.55 -7.38
N VAL A 490 23.59 -16.04 -8.57
CA VAL A 490 22.23 -16.51 -8.86
C VAL A 490 21.79 -17.61 -7.88
N ALA A 491 22.71 -18.49 -7.47
CA ALA A 491 22.45 -19.54 -6.48
C ALA A 491 22.12 -18.98 -5.10
N THR A 492 22.91 -18.03 -4.57
CA THR A 492 22.63 -17.39 -3.27
C THR A 492 21.33 -16.60 -3.31
N GLY A 493 21.03 -15.94 -4.43
CA GLY A 493 19.76 -15.24 -4.64
C GLY A 493 18.54 -16.19 -4.61
N HIS A 494 18.64 -17.37 -5.22
CA HIS A 494 17.61 -18.40 -5.12
C HIS A 494 17.44 -18.91 -3.68
N THR A 495 18.54 -19.18 -2.97
CA THR A 495 18.50 -19.60 -1.57
C THR A 495 17.78 -18.57 -0.70
N VAL A 496 18.13 -17.29 -0.82
CA VAL A 496 17.44 -16.21 -0.08
C VAL A 496 15.97 -16.15 -0.46
N THR A 497 15.63 -16.25 -1.74
CA THR A 497 14.23 -16.21 -2.17
C THR A 497 13.41 -17.32 -1.53
N THR A 498 13.94 -18.56 -1.51
CA THR A 498 13.28 -19.68 -0.83
C THR A 498 13.17 -19.45 0.68
N CYS A 499 14.24 -18.97 1.33
CA CYS A 499 14.23 -18.69 2.77
C CYS A 499 13.21 -17.60 3.13
N VAL A 500 13.10 -16.54 2.33
CA VAL A 500 12.14 -15.44 2.57
C VAL A 500 10.70 -15.89 2.38
N LEU A 501 10.41 -16.70 1.36
CA LEU A 501 9.07 -17.28 1.17
C LEU A 501 8.70 -18.24 2.31
N LEU A 502 9.65 -19.08 2.74
CA LEU A 502 9.45 -19.95 3.91
C LEU A 502 9.24 -19.13 5.18
N LEU A 503 9.98 -18.04 5.36
CA LEU A 503 9.84 -17.13 6.50
C LEU A 503 8.44 -16.51 6.52
N PHE A 504 7.94 -16.04 5.37
CA PHE A 504 6.59 -15.49 5.25
C PHE A 504 5.51 -16.51 5.64
N VAL A 505 5.56 -17.73 5.08
CA VAL A 505 4.61 -18.80 5.41
C VAL A 505 4.70 -19.17 6.90
N LEU A 506 5.91 -19.28 7.42
CA LEU A 506 6.13 -19.63 8.82
C LEU A 506 5.60 -18.56 9.78
N MET A 507 5.79 -17.27 9.46
CA MET A 507 5.23 -16.16 10.22
C MET A 507 3.70 -16.15 10.16
N PHE A 508 3.10 -16.47 9.03
CA PHE A 508 1.64 -16.61 8.91
C PHE A 508 1.10 -17.73 9.80
N VAL A 509 1.70 -18.92 9.74
CA VAL A 509 1.32 -20.05 10.60
C VAL A 509 1.55 -19.72 12.08
N PHE A 510 2.66 -19.04 12.40
CA PHE A 510 2.98 -18.64 13.76
C PHE A 510 1.94 -17.67 14.32
N CYS A 511 1.65 -16.58 13.61
CA CYS A 511 0.63 -15.61 14.03
C CYS A 511 -0.77 -16.24 14.10
N SER A 512 -1.11 -17.13 13.17
CA SER A 512 -2.37 -17.89 13.19
C SER A 512 -2.47 -18.76 14.45
N PHE A 513 -1.41 -19.49 14.80
CA PHE A 513 -1.38 -20.31 16.02
C PHE A 513 -1.47 -19.45 17.30
N ILE A 514 -0.79 -18.30 17.35
CA ILE A 514 -0.87 -17.38 18.49
C ILE A 514 -2.29 -16.84 18.68
N ILE A 515 -3.03 -16.59 17.60
CA ILE A 515 -4.36 -15.98 17.67
C ILE A 515 -5.45 -17.03 17.92
N PHE A 516 -5.50 -18.09 17.11
CA PHE A 516 -6.54 -19.11 17.18
C PHE A 516 -6.24 -20.22 18.19
N GLY A 517 -4.97 -20.40 18.55
CA GLY A 517 -4.52 -21.34 19.59
C GLY A 517 -4.35 -20.69 20.97
N ALA A 518 -4.82 -19.46 21.17
CA ALA A 518 -4.61 -18.69 22.40
C ALA A 518 -5.11 -19.41 23.66
N ASP A 519 -6.24 -20.11 23.58
CA ASP A 519 -6.80 -20.85 24.72
C ASP A 519 -5.84 -21.97 25.18
N TYR A 520 -5.29 -22.75 24.25
CA TYR A 520 -4.31 -23.81 24.56
C TYR A 520 -3.00 -23.27 25.11
N ILE A 521 -2.60 -22.06 24.71
CA ILE A 521 -1.42 -21.37 25.24
C ILE A 521 -1.70 -20.86 26.67
N TYR A 522 -2.89 -20.30 26.90
CA TYR A 522 -3.32 -19.81 28.22
C TYR A 522 -3.45 -20.94 29.24
N GLU A 523 -3.97 -22.09 28.80
CA GLU A 523 -4.05 -23.33 29.60
C GLU A 523 -2.68 -24.01 29.82
N GLN A 524 -1.59 -23.43 29.30
CA GLN A 524 -0.21 -23.93 29.40
C GLN A 524 -0.05 -25.38 28.93
N SER A 525 -0.78 -25.76 27.88
CA SER A 525 -0.62 -27.08 27.26
C SER A 525 0.82 -27.26 26.74
N TRP A 526 1.50 -28.30 27.22
CA TRP A 526 2.92 -28.55 26.90
C TRP A 526 3.21 -28.60 25.39
N TRP A 527 2.32 -29.22 24.61
CA TRP A 527 2.45 -29.34 23.15
C TRP A 527 2.32 -27.97 22.45
N ALA A 528 1.44 -27.09 22.93
CA ALA A 528 1.22 -25.77 22.35
C ALA A 528 2.42 -24.85 22.61
N VAL A 529 2.94 -24.87 23.84
CA VAL A 529 4.15 -24.11 24.21
C VAL A 529 5.37 -24.61 23.44
N LEU A 530 5.54 -25.93 23.33
CA LEU A 530 6.63 -26.54 22.55
C LEU A 530 6.55 -26.15 21.06
N LEU A 531 5.35 -26.15 20.49
CA LEU A 531 5.13 -25.75 19.09
C LEU A 531 5.50 -24.28 18.86
N VAL A 532 5.10 -23.38 19.76
CA VAL A 532 5.47 -21.94 19.71
C VAL A 532 6.99 -21.78 19.76
N ILE A 533 7.66 -22.46 20.69
CA ILE A 533 9.12 -22.41 20.82
C ILE A 533 9.80 -22.93 19.54
N LEU A 534 9.33 -24.06 19.00
CA LEU A 534 9.85 -24.64 17.77
C LEU A 534 9.71 -23.68 16.58
N MET A 535 8.55 -23.03 16.45
CA MET A 535 8.32 -22.05 15.39
C MET A 535 9.23 -20.82 15.53
N ILE A 536 9.41 -20.30 16.75
CA ILE A 536 10.34 -19.19 17.01
C ILE A 536 11.78 -19.58 16.65
N LEU A 537 12.22 -20.78 17.06
CA LEU A 537 13.55 -21.28 16.70
C LEU A 537 13.72 -21.39 15.18
N LEU A 538 12.72 -21.90 14.47
CA LEU A 538 12.77 -22.01 13.01
C LEU A 538 12.78 -20.63 12.32
N ILE A 539 12.04 -19.65 12.83
CA ILE A 539 12.09 -18.25 12.36
C ILE A 539 13.51 -17.69 12.55
N VAL A 540 14.10 -17.88 13.74
CA VAL A 540 15.45 -17.40 14.05
C VAL A 540 16.49 -18.07 13.16
N VAL A 541 16.37 -19.38 12.91
CA VAL A 541 17.25 -20.13 12.00
C VAL A 541 17.16 -19.58 10.58
N LEU A 542 15.94 -19.34 10.06
CA LEU A 542 15.76 -18.76 8.72
C LEU A 542 16.36 -17.35 8.61
N VAL A 543 16.16 -16.51 9.62
CA VAL A 543 16.77 -15.17 9.69
C VAL A 543 18.31 -15.26 9.72
N PHE A 544 18.86 -16.21 10.48
CA PHE A 544 20.30 -16.45 10.53
C PHE A 544 20.87 -16.96 9.20
N VAL A 545 20.15 -17.85 8.51
CA VAL A 545 20.54 -18.31 7.16
C VAL A 545 20.57 -17.13 6.18
N ILE A 546 19.60 -16.22 6.24
CA ILE A 546 19.57 -15.01 5.41
C ILE A 546 20.77 -14.09 5.73
N LEU A 547 21.09 -13.89 7.01
CA LEU A 547 22.24 -13.10 7.47
C LEU A 547 23.58 -13.62 6.96
N GLN A 548 23.71 -14.92 6.72
CA GLN A 548 24.95 -15.51 6.19
C GLN A 548 25.13 -15.30 4.68
N GLN A 549 24.10 -14.86 3.96
CA GLN A 549 24.18 -14.70 2.51
C GLN A 549 24.86 -13.37 2.15
N PRO A 550 25.64 -13.32 1.06
CA PRO A 550 26.31 -12.10 0.62
C PRO A 550 25.29 -11.04 0.17
N GLU A 551 25.42 -9.83 0.71
CA GLU A 551 24.60 -8.68 0.34
C GLU A 551 25.10 -7.99 -0.93
N ASN A 552 24.19 -7.34 -1.65
CA ASN A 552 24.55 -6.50 -2.78
C ASN A 552 25.33 -5.24 -2.32
N PRO A 553 26.56 -5.00 -2.82
CA PRO A 553 27.41 -3.88 -2.38
C PRO A 553 26.95 -2.50 -2.86
N LYS A 554 25.93 -2.41 -3.71
CA LYS A 554 25.44 -1.14 -4.28
C LYS A 554 24.93 -0.20 -3.19
N LYS A 555 25.64 0.93 -2.99
CA LYS A 555 25.23 1.98 -2.06
C LYS A 555 24.11 2.83 -2.66
N LEU A 556 23.03 3.00 -1.90
CA LEU A 556 21.89 3.84 -2.26
C LEU A 556 21.89 5.09 -1.37
N PRO A 557 21.35 6.23 -1.84
CA PRO A 557 21.19 7.45 -1.04
C PRO A 557 20.45 7.23 0.29
N TYR A 558 19.56 6.24 0.35
CA TYR A 558 18.95 5.76 1.58
C TYR A 558 18.87 4.24 1.57
N MET A 559 19.09 3.66 2.75
CA MET A 559 19.12 2.22 2.99
C MET A 559 18.41 1.96 4.32
N ALA A 560 17.44 1.05 4.33
CA ALA A 560 16.78 0.60 5.54
C ALA A 560 17.84 0.04 6.50
N PRO A 561 17.87 0.51 7.76
CA PRO A 561 18.81 0.01 8.75
C PRO A 561 18.45 -1.42 9.18
N CYS A 562 19.43 -2.13 9.75
CA CYS A 562 19.25 -3.42 10.41
C CYS A 562 18.55 -4.48 9.55
N LEU A 563 19.03 -4.70 8.32
CA LEU A 563 18.63 -5.86 7.53
C LEU A 563 19.19 -7.15 8.16
N PRO A 564 18.45 -8.29 8.11
CA PRO A 564 17.09 -8.52 7.62
C PRO A 564 16.00 -8.26 8.69
N PHE A 565 16.36 -7.76 9.87
CA PHE A 565 15.47 -7.64 11.02
C PHE A 565 14.31 -6.67 10.82
N VAL A 566 14.55 -5.49 10.23
CA VAL A 566 13.49 -4.49 10.02
C VAL A 566 12.40 -5.03 9.07
N PRO A 567 12.71 -5.55 7.86
CA PRO A 567 11.70 -6.16 7.01
C PRO A 567 11.03 -7.39 7.65
N ALA A 568 11.79 -8.24 8.36
CA ALA A 568 11.23 -9.41 9.04
C ALA A 568 10.23 -9.04 10.14
N PHE A 569 10.55 -8.03 10.95
CA PHE A 569 9.66 -7.56 12.00
C PHE A 569 8.43 -6.83 11.43
N ALA A 570 8.60 -6.05 10.36
CA ALA A 570 7.47 -5.46 9.62
C ALA A 570 6.50 -6.54 9.11
N MET A 571 7.03 -7.61 8.51
CA MET A 571 6.20 -8.75 8.05
C MET A 571 5.42 -9.38 9.22
N LEU A 572 6.10 -9.69 10.33
CA LEU A 572 5.48 -10.30 11.50
C LEU A 572 4.31 -9.47 12.04
N VAL A 573 4.55 -8.17 12.28
CA VAL A 573 3.55 -7.27 12.86
C VAL A 573 2.39 -7.07 11.90
N ASN A 574 2.65 -6.87 10.61
CA ASN A 574 1.58 -6.68 9.62
C ASN A 574 0.71 -7.94 9.47
N ILE A 575 1.31 -9.14 9.44
CA ILE A 575 0.57 -10.41 9.43
C ILE A 575 -0.27 -10.56 10.70
N TYR A 576 0.29 -10.23 11.86
CA TYR A 576 -0.43 -10.31 13.14
C TYR A 576 -1.66 -9.40 13.16
N LEU A 577 -1.51 -8.13 12.75
CA LEU A 577 -2.62 -7.17 12.71
C LEU A 577 -3.70 -7.60 11.69
N MET A 578 -3.27 -8.14 10.55
CA MET A 578 -4.17 -8.63 9.50
C MET A 578 -5.08 -9.77 10.00
N LEU A 579 -4.54 -10.67 10.82
CA LEU A 579 -5.29 -11.78 11.42
C LEU A 579 -6.21 -11.36 12.59
N LYS A 580 -6.05 -10.14 13.12
CA LYS A 580 -6.94 -9.57 14.16
C LYS A 580 -8.16 -8.84 13.58
N LEU A 581 -8.22 -8.64 12.26
CA LEU A 581 -9.38 -8.08 11.58
C LEU A 581 -10.56 -9.07 11.56
N SER A 582 -11.77 -8.55 11.32
CA SER A 582 -12.99 -9.35 11.34
C SER A 582 -13.05 -10.37 10.18
N THR A 583 -13.71 -11.51 10.39
CA THR A 583 -13.88 -12.54 9.35
C THR A 583 -14.66 -12.02 8.14
N VAL A 584 -15.61 -11.09 8.36
CA VAL A 584 -16.38 -10.45 7.29
C VAL A 584 -15.47 -9.67 6.35
N THR A 585 -14.46 -8.98 6.90
CA THR A 585 -13.44 -8.27 6.12
C THR A 585 -12.64 -9.22 5.21
N TRP A 586 -12.28 -10.41 5.70
CA TRP A 586 -11.62 -11.44 4.89
C TRP A 586 -12.50 -11.94 3.74
N ILE A 587 -13.80 -12.14 3.99
CA ILE A 587 -14.75 -12.56 2.95
C ILE A 587 -14.86 -11.49 1.85
N ARG A 588 -15.06 -10.22 2.23
CA ARG A 588 -15.16 -9.09 1.28
C ARG A 588 -13.87 -8.95 0.47
N PHE A 589 -12.71 -9.04 1.12
CA PHE A 589 -11.41 -8.98 0.47
C PHE A 589 -11.19 -10.15 -0.51
N ALA A 590 -11.59 -11.37 -0.13
CA ALA A 590 -11.49 -12.54 -0.99
C ALA A 590 -12.38 -12.41 -2.24
N VAL A 591 -13.60 -11.89 -2.09
CA VAL A 591 -14.49 -11.60 -3.23
C VAL A 591 -13.83 -10.59 -4.18
N TRP A 592 -13.27 -9.50 -3.66
CA TRP A 592 -12.56 -8.52 -4.48
C TRP A 592 -11.35 -9.11 -5.22
N CYS A 593 -10.55 -9.93 -4.53
CA CYS A 593 -9.41 -10.61 -5.13
C CYS A 593 -9.86 -11.57 -6.25
N PHE A 594 -10.96 -12.30 -6.03
CA PHE A 594 -11.54 -13.19 -7.03
C PHE A 594 -12.05 -12.43 -8.25
N VAL A 595 -12.69 -11.26 -8.06
CA VAL A 595 -13.07 -10.37 -9.16
C VAL A 595 -11.83 -9.98 -9.96
N GLY A 596 -10.75 -9.53 -9.31
CA GLY A 596 -9.50 -9.19 -10.00
C GLY A 596 -8.90 -10.35 -10.80
N GLU A 597 -8.85 -11.55 -10.22
CA GLU A 597 -8.27 -12.74 -10.87
C GLU A 597 -9.13 -13.26 -12.03
N SER A 598 -10.46 -13.30 -11.85
CA SER A 598 -11.39 -13.71 -12.90
C SER A 598 -11.26 -12.86 -14.16
N GLN A 599 -10.98 -11.57 -13.98
CA GLN A 599 -10.79 -10.63 -15.07
C GLN A 599 -9.49 -10.87 -15.86
N VAL A 600 -8.42 -11.29 -15.19
CA VAL A 600 -7.16 -11.70 -15.85
C VAL A 600 -7.33 -13.02 -16.61
N HIS A 601 -8.11 -13.96 -16.05
CA HIS A 601 -8.28 -15.30 -16.62
C HIS A 601 -9.29 -15.37 -17.78
N PHE A 602 -10.38 -14.60 -17.72
CA PHE A 602 -11.47 -14.65 -18.71
C PHE A 602 -11.28 -13.72 -19.92
N CYS A 603 -10.24 -12.88 -19.94
CA CYS A 603 -9.94 -12.00 -21.06
C CYS A 603 -8.61 -12.39 -21.76
N PRO A 604 -8.48 -13.60 -22.34
CA PRO A 604 -7.39 -13.84 -23.27
C PRO A 604 -7.64 -12.94 -24.48
N THR A 605 -6.61 -12.23 -24.93
CA THR A 605 -6.57 -11.36 -26.12
C THR A 605 -7.58 -11.74 -27.21
N ALA A 606 -8.79 -11.17 -27.13
CA ALA A 606 -9.82 -11.35 -28.13
C ALA A 606 -9.44 -10.52 -29.37
N THR A 607 -9.49 -11.16 -30.53
CA THR A 607 -9.29 -10.47 -31.82
C THR A 607 -10.28 -9.32 -31.99
N ALA A 608 -9.97 -8.39 -32.88
CA ALA A 608 -10.62 -7.08 -32.97
C ALA A 608 -12.15 -7.05 -33.07
N GLN A 609 -12.76 -8.19 -33.40
CA GLN A 609 -14.17 -8.34 -33.71
C GLN A 609 -15.03 -8.76 -32.51
N GLU A 610 -14.46 -9.30 -31.43
CA GLU A 610 -15.17 -9.60 -30.15
C GLU A 610 -15.26 -8.37 -29.22
N ARG A 611 -14.65 -7.25 -29.61
CA ARG A 611 -14.42 -6.02 -28.81
C ARG A 611 -15.68 -5.29 -28.33
N GLN A 612 -16.84 -5.48 -28.96
CA GLN A 612 -18.02 -4.66 -28.70
C GLN A 612 -18.99 -5.28 -27.67
N SER A 613 -18.96 -6.60 -27.47
CA SER A 613 -19.89 -7.30 -26.57
C SER A 613 -19.34 -7.48 -25.14
N GLN A 614 -18.02 -7.44 -24.94
CA GLN A 614 -17.39 -7.73 -23.64
C GLN A 614 -17.17 -6.50 -22.75
N GLY A 615 -17.15 -5.29 -23.33
CA GLY A 615 -16.98 -4.04 -22.57
C GLY A 615 -18.11 -3.78 -21.54
N ILE A 616 -19.28 -4.40 -21.75
CA ILE A 616 -20.42 -4.30 -20.84
C ILE A 616 -20.25 -5.24 -19.63
N CYS A 617 -19.56 -6.38 -19.79
CA CYS A 617 -19.44 -7.40 -18.75
C CYS A 617 -18.46 -7.00 -17.62
N GLY A 618 -17.36 -6.32 -17.96
CA GLY A 618 -16.40 -5.80 -16.98
C GLY A 618 -16.94 -4.65 -16.14
N LEU A 619 -17.77 -3.78 -16.74
CA LEU A 619 -18.49 -2.75 -16.00
C LEU A 619 -19.55 -3.38 -15.06
N TYR A 620 -20.31 -4.36 -15.56
CA TYR A 620 -21.33 -5.07 -14.77
C TYR A 620 -20.77 -5.77 -13.52
N LEU A 621 -19.56 -6.34 -13.58
CA LEU A 621 -18.91 -6.97 -12.42
C LEU A 621 -18.39 -5.95 -11.39
N LEU A 622 -17.98 -4.77 -11.84
CA LEU A 622 -17.64 -3.65 -10.97
C LEU A 622 -18.86 -3.02 -10.28
N PHE A 623 -20.06 -3.21 -10.85
CA PHE A 623 -21.35 -2.82 -10.29
C PHE A 623 -22.00 -3.91 -9.41
N LEU A 624 -21.43 -5.11 -9.35
CA LEU A 624 -21.93 -6.26 -8.55
C LEU A 624 -21.24 -6.40 -7.18
N VAL A 625 -20.17 -5.64 -6.93
CA VAL A 625 -19.56 -5.40 -5.61
C VAL A 625 -20.17 -4.13 -5.04
#